data_AF-A0A3D2MH87-F1
#
_entry.id   AF-A0A3D2MH87-F1
#
_cell.length_a   1.000
_cell.length_b   1.000
_cell.length_c   1.000
_cell.angle_alpha   90.00
_cell.angle_beta   90.00
_cell.angle_gamma   90.00
#
_symmetry.space_group_name_H-M   'P 1'
#
loop_
_entity.id
_entity.type
_entity.pdbx_description
1 polymer ?
#
loop_
_entity_poly.entity_id
_entity_poly.type
_entity_poly.pdbx_seq_one_letter_code
_entity_poly.pdbx_strand_id
1 'polypeptide(L)'
;MKKKIILTIAFLISLLPMLLNQYGGMKGVQEISGLINLLNPIGIISMLVFLAGVWVSFKNKKINKILGILGTIGIVVSEIYEFFTWYIKNITGKMSIHNSMEFAFPEFYVGVVISLIMIFVYLCIDKIVKE
;
A
#
# COMPACT_ATOMS: atom_id res chain seq x y z
N MET A 1 -16.06 -14.16 11.06
CA MET A 1 -14.80 -13.86 11.77
C MET A 1 -13.55 -14.30 11.00
N LYS A 2 -13.43 -15.56 10.56
CA LYS A 2 -12.25 -16.07 9.81
C LYS A 2 -11.82 -15.20 8.62
N LYS A 3 -12.76 -14.83 7.72
CA LYS A 3 -12.47 -13.93 6.57
C LYS A 3 -11.84 -12.61 6.99
N LYS A 4 -12.40 -11.94 8.01
CA LYS A 4 -11.90 -10.63 8.50
C LYS A 4 -10.45 -10.74 8.99
N ILE A 5 -10.14 -11.81 9.71
CA ILE A 5 -8.79 -12.08 10.23
C ILE A 5 -7.81 -12.30 9.07
N ILE A 6 -8.15 -13.15 8.10
CA ILE A 6 -7.29 -13.43 6.93
C ILE A 6 -7.02 -12.16 6.14
N LEU A 7 -8.06 -11.36 5.86
CA LEU A 7 -7.90 -10.09 5.15
C LEU A 7 -7.01 -9.11 5.92
N THR A 8 -7.18 -9.03 7.23
CA THR A 8 -6.34 -8.16 8.07
C THR A 8 -4.89 -8.61 8.08
N ILE A 9 -4.63 -9.92 8.21
CA ILE A 9 -3.27 -10.47 8.18
C ILE A 9 -2.62 -10.21 6.81
N ALA A 10 -3.33 -10.51 5.72
CA ALA A 10 -2.81 -10.27 4.37
C ALA A 10 -2.52 -8.78 4.13
N PHE A 11 -3.37 -7.89 4.65
CA PHE A 11 -3.14 -6.46 4.61
C PHE A 11 -1.87 -6.06 5.39
N LEU A 12 -1.72 -6.53 6.63
CA LEU A 12 -0.53 -6.26 7.43
C LEU A 12 0.75 -6.77 6.76
N ILE A 13 0.70 -7.95 6.15
CA ILE A 13 1.82 -8.49 5.35
C ILE A 13 2.16 -7.54 4.19
N SER A 14 1.16 -6.99 3.51
CA SER A 14 1.40 -6.03 2.42
C SER A 14 2.02 -4.71 2.86
N LEU A 15 1.93 -4.37 4.14
CA LEU A 15 2.57 -3.17 4.70
C LEU A 15 4.00 -3.44 5.20
N LEU A 16 4.40 -4.70 5.42
CA LEU A 16 5.74 -5.02 5.93
C LEU A 16 6.89 -4.48 5.06
N PRO A 17 6.83 -4.52 3.71
CA PRO A 17 7.88 -3.95 2.88
C PRO A 17 8.10 -2.45 3.09
N MET A 18 7.07 -1.70 3.53
CA MET A 18 7.17 -0.27 3.80
C MET A 18 8.02 0.04 5.04
N LEU A 19 8.26 -0.94 5.92
CA LEU A 19 9.18 -0.78 7.06
C LEU A 19 10.65 -0.69 6.62
N LEU A 20 10.96 -1.12 5.39
CA LEU A 20 12.29 -1.06 4.83
C LEU A 20 12.57 0.30 4.21
N ASN A 21 13.84 0.59 3.96
CA ASN A 21 14.24 1.73 3.15
C ASN A 21 13.93 1.42 1.68
N GLN A 22 13.02 2.20 1.12
CA GLN A 22 12.50 1.98 -0.24
C GLN A 22 13.02 3.03 -1.22
N TYR A 23 13.49 4.17 -0.72
CA TYR A 23 13.94 5.26 -1.55
C TYR A 23 15.25 5.84 -1.04
N GLY A 24 16.02 6.47 -1.92
CA GLY A 24 17.26 7.13 -1.55
C GLY A 24 18.17 7.42 -2.73
N GLY A 25 19.08 8.39 -2.58
CA GLY A 25 20.10 8.67 -3.58
C GLY A 25 21.25 7.66 -3.54
N MET A 26 21.60 7.16 -2.35
CA MET A 26 22.63 6.13 -2.16
C MET A 26 22.38 5.37 -0.85
N LYS A 27 22.40 4.02 -0.92
CA LYS A 27 22.26 3.16 0.27
C LYS A 27 23.38 3.46 1.28
N GLY A 28 23.01 3.54 2.56
CA GLY A 28 23.90 3.89 3.67
C GLY A 28 24.23 5.37 3.83
N VAL A 29 23.76 6.25 2.94
CA VAL A 29 24.00 7.71 3.03
C VAL A 29 22.71 8.49 3.12
N GLN A 30 21.81 8.32 2.15
CA GLN A 30 20.53 8.99 2.12
C GLN A 30 19.45 7.96 1.82
N GLU A 31 18.82 7.47 2.88
CA GLU A 31 17.78 6.45 2.82
C GLU A 31 16.48 7.00 3.41
N ILE A 32 15.38 6.73 2.72
CA ILE A 32 14.05 7.09 3.12
C ILE A 32 13.25 5.80 3.26
N SER A 33 12.66 5.64 4.44
CA SER A 33 11.76 4.52 4.74
C SER A 33 10.54 4.56 3.83
N GLY A 34 10.07 3.38 3.41
CA GLY A 34 8.80 3.22 2.70
C GLY A 34 7.58 3.65 3.51
N LEU A 35 7.73 3.92 4.81
CA LEU A 35 6.68 4.47 5.66
C LEU A 35 6.08 5.77 5.11
N ILE A 36 6.81 6.52 4.28
CA ILE A 36 6.25 7.69 3.61
C ILE A 36 5.04 7.35 2.73
N ASN A 37 5.00 6.14 2.16
CA ASN A 37 3.86 5.64 1.37
C ASN A 37 2.62 5.47 2.24
N LEU A 38 2.77 5.15 3.53
CA LEU A 38 1.65 4.98 4.44
C LEU A 38 1.24 6.29 5.11
N LEU A 39 2.21 7.16 5.39
CA LEU A 39 2.02 8.38 6.16
C LEU A 39 1.57 9.59 5.34
N ASN A 40 1.59 9.49 4.00
CA ASN A 40 0.96 10.51 3.18
C ASN A 40 -0.59 10.44 3.31
N PRO A 41 -1.31 11.50 2.91
CA PRO A 41 -2.77 11.54 3.04
C PRO A 41 -3.50 10.38 2.34
N ILE A 42 -3.01 9.93 1.18
CA ILE A 42 -3.62 8.83 0.42
C ILE A 42 -3.47 7.53 1.22
N GLY A 43 -2.27 7.24 1.72
CA GLY A 43 -1.98 6.05 2.53
C GLY A 43 -2.82 5.97 3.79
N ILE A 44 -2.88 7.08 4.56
CA ILE A 44 -3.66 7.16 5.81
C ILE A 44 -5.14 6.91 5.52
N ILE A 45 -5.72 7.61 4.53
CA ILE A 45 -7.13 7.45 4.18
C ILE A 45 -7.41 6.03 3.71
N SER A 46 -6.53 5.46 2.91
CA SER A 46 -6.67 4.10 2.38
C SER A 46 -6.67 3.05 3.48
N MET A 47 -5.80 3.19 4.48
CA MET A 47 -5.78 2.32 5.65
C MET A 47 -7.08 2.42 6.46
N LEU A 48 -7.58 3.62 6.70
CA LEU A 48 -8.85 3.82 7.42
C LEU A 48 -10.03 3.22 6.65
N VAL A 49 -10.09 3.44 5.34
CA VAL A 49 -11.11 2.88 4.45
C VAL A 49 -11.06 1.35 4.44
N PHE A 50 -9.86 0.76 4.40
CA PHE A 50 -9.68 -0.68 4.52
C PHE A 50 -10.22 -1.22 5.85
N LEU A 51 -9.79 -0.63 6.97
CA LEU A 51 -10.22 -1.04 8.31
C LEU A 51 -11.74 -0.93 8.48
N ALA A 52 -12.34 0.16 7.97
CA ALA A 52 -13.78 0.32 7.93
C ALA A 52 -14.45 -0.79 7.10
N GLY A 53 -13.94 -1.07 5.90
CA GLY A 53 -14.47 -2.12 5.03
C GLY A 53 -14.44 -3.52 5.63
N VAL A 54 -13.40 -3.85 6.41
CA VAL A 54 -13.26 -5.17 7.02
C VAL A 54 -13.99 -5.30 8.36
N TRP A 55 -13.86 -4.30 9.23
CA TRP A 55 -14.27 -4.44 10.64
C TRP A 55 -15.63 -3.83 10.96
N VAL A 56 -15.98 -2.68 10.38
CA VAL A 56 -17.27 -2.02 10.64
C VAL A 56 -18.40 -2.84 10.03
N SER A 57 -19.49 -3.06 10.77
CA SER A 57 -20.62 -3.84 10.26
C SER A 57 -21.66 -2.91 9.63
N PHE A 58 -21.46 -2.56 8.35
CA PHE A 58 -22.46 -1.80 7.60
C PHE A 58 -23.67 -2.68 7.27
N LYS A 59 -24.86 -2.06 7.13
CA LYS A 59 -26.09 -2.77 6.78
C LYS A 59 -25.98 -3.52 5.45
N ASN A 60 -25.22 -2.98 4.49
CA ASN A 60 -25.02 -3.58 3.18
C ASN A 60 -23.63 -4.22 3.08
N LYS A 61 -23.57 -5.55 3.06
CA LYS A 61 -22.32 -6.32 2.91
C LYS A 61 -21.54 -5.96 1.64
N LYS A 62 -22.20 -5.47 0.57
CA LYS A 62 -21.49 -5.00 -0.64
C LYS A 62 -20.64 -3.76 -0.36
N ILE A 63 -21.08 -2.87 0.53
CA ILE A 63 -20.33 -1.67 0.90
C ILE A 63 -19.03 -2.06 1.61
N ASN A 64 -19.09 -2.99 2.56
CA ASN A 64 -17.90 -3.56 3.21
C ASN A 64 -16.86 -4.05 2.21
N LYS A 65 -17.32 -4.85 1.23
CA LYS A 65 -16.46 -5.40 0.18
C LYS A 65 -15.82 -4.30 -0.67
N ILE A 66 -16.62 -3.32 -1.12
CA ILE A 66 -16.13 -2.21 -1.93
C ILE A 66 -15.11 -1.38 -1.15
N LEU A 67 -15.40 -1.04 0.11
CA LEU A 67 -14.49 -0.27 0.96
C LEU A 67 -13.16 -1.00 1.18
N GLY A 68 -13.18 -2.30 1.44
CA GLY A 68 -11.92 -3.04 1.59
C GLY A 68 -11.11 -3.11 0.29
N ILE A 69 -11.75 -3.30 -0.87
CA ILE A 69 -11.07 -3.22 -2.17
C ILE A 69 -10.47 -1.83 -2.39
N LEU A 70 -11.27 -0.78 -2.18
CA LEU A 70 -10.82 0.61 -2.33
C LEU A 70 -9.64 0.93 -1.42
N GLY A 71 -9.66 0.44 -0.17
CA GLY A 71 -8.54 0.58 0.75
C GLY A 71 -7.28 -0.10 0.23
N THR A 72 -7.38 -1.33 -0.31
CA THR A 72 -6.22 -2.03 -0.89
C THR A 72 -5.68 -1.35 -2.14
N ILE A 73 -6.55 -0.87 -3.04
CA ILE A 73 -6.14 -0.12 -4.24
C ILE A 73 -5.49 1.20 -3.84
N GLY A 74 -6.06 1.89 -2.86
CA GLY A 74 -5.55 3.16 -2.37
C GLY A 74 -4.14 3.06 -1.80
N ILE A 75 -3.78 1.94 -1.17
CA ILE A 75 -2.39 1.67 -0.76
C ILE A 75 -1.45 1.63 -1.97
N VAL A 76 -1.79 0.88 -3.02
CA VAL A 76 -0.96 0.84 -4.25
C VAL A 76 -0.84 2.22 -4.88
N VAL A 77 -1.95 2.97 -4.95
CA VAL A 77 -1.93 4.35 -5.46
C VAL A 77 -1.00 5.23 -4.62
N SER A 78 -0.98 5.02 -3.31
CA SER A 78 -0.09 5.74 -2.40
C SER A 78 1.39 5.44 -2.64
N GLU A 79 1.73 4.17 -2.88
CA GLU A 79 3.10 3.75 -3.25
C GLU A 79 3.53 4.38 -4.57
N ILE A 80 2.66 4.35 -5.58
CA ILE A 80 2.94 4.94 -6.90
C ILE A 80 3.04 6.45 -6.83
N TYR A 81 2.23 7.11 -5.99
CA TYR A 81 2.32 8.54 -5.76
C TYR A 81 3.71 8.92 -5.22
N GLU A 82 4.13 8.31 -4.10
CA GLU A 82 5.44 8.63 -3.51
C GLU A 82 6.60 8.28 -4.43
N PHE A 83 6.53 7.16 -5.14
CA PHE A 83 7.52 6.79 -6.15
C PHE A 83 7.78 7.92 -7.17
N PHE A 84 6.76 8.69 -7.52
CA PHE A 84 6.91 9.83 -8.42
C PHE A 84 7.25 11.15 -7.72
N THR A 85 6.89 11.32 -6.44
CA THR A 85 6.91 12.64 -5.80
C THR A 85 7.92 12.84 -4.69
N TRP A 86 8.42 11.77 -4.05
CA TRP A 86 9.20 11.90 -2.81
C TRP A 86 10.47 12.76 -2.98
N TYR A 87 11.12 12.67 -4.14
CA TYR A 87 12.39 13.36 -4.45
C TYR A 87 12.18 14.75 -5.08
N ILE A 88 10.94 15.13 -5.40
CA ILE A 88 10.64 16.44 -6.02
C ILE A 88 11.00 17.55 -5.03
N LYS A 89 10.48 17.47 -3.80
CA LYS A 89 10.69 18.51 -2.79
C LYS A 89 12.13 18.53 -2.25
N ASN A 90 12.80 17.38 -2.25
CA ASN A 90 14.05 17.18 -1.51
C ASN A 90 15.30 17.21 -2.39
N ILE A 91 15.20 16.91 -3.69
CA ILE A 91 16.38 16.69 -4.55
C ILE A 91 16.29 17.48 -5.86
N THR A 92 15.24 17.24 -6.64
CA THR A 92 15.27 17.60 -8.09
C THR A 92 14.36 18.76 -8.48
N GLY A 93 13.32 19.04 -7.69
CA GLY A 93 12.30 20.03 -8.03
C GLY A 93 11.35 19.65 -9.18
N LYS A 94 11.51 18.47 -9.82
CA LYS A 94 10.70 18.05 -10.98
C LYS A 94 10.41 16.55 -10.97
N MET A 95 9.24 16.15 -11.44
CA MET A 95 8.88 14.73 -11.66
C MET A 95 9.61 14.18 -12.88
N SER A 96 10.21 12.99 -12.76
CA SER A 96 10.92 12.28 -13.83
C SER A 96 10.89 10.77 -13.60
N ILE A 97 10.39 10.01 -14.56
CA ILE A 97 10.39 8.54 -14.43
C ILE A 97 11.80 7.96 -14.29
N HIS A 98 12.79 8.60 -14.92
CA HIS A 98 14.19 8.20 -14.78
C HIS A 98 14.65 8.31 -13.33
N ASN A 99 14.41 9.46 -12.71
CA ASN A 99 14.80 9.73 -11.32
C ASN A 99 14.03 8.83 -10.33
N SER A 100 12.75 8.57 -10.62
CA SER A 100 11.95 7.64 -9.82
C SER A 100 12.57 6.24 -9.79
N MET A 101 13.04 5.74 -10.95
CA MET A 101 13.69 4.44 -11.04
C MET A 101 15.10 4.44 -10.43
N GLU A 102 15.85 5.51 -10.63
CA GLU A 102 17.21 5.66 -10.09
C GLU A 102 17.22 5.69 -8.56
N PHE A 103 16.25 6.39 -7.96
CA PHE A 103 16.21 6.58 -6.51
C PHE A 103 15.27 5.61 -5.77
N ALA A 104 14.69 4.63 -6.46
CA ALA A 104 13.91 3.57 -5.83
C ALA A 104 14.79 2.34 -5.60
N PHE A 105 14.79 1.81 -4.39
CA PHE A 105 15.49 0.57 -4.07
C PHE A 105 14.63 -0.65 -4.42
N PRO A 106 15.24 -1.84 -4.60
CA PRO A 106 14.51 -3.10 -4.88
C PRO A 106 13.34 -3.37 -3.93
N GLU A 107 13.47 -2.96 -2.67
CA GLU A 107 12.46 -3.08 -1.61
C GLU A 107 11.13 -2.41 -1.97
N PHE A 108 11.16 -1.32 -2.75
CA PHE A 108 9.95 -0.66 -3.27
C PHE A 108 9.18 -1.58 -4.20
N TYR A 109 9.84 -2.18 -5.19
CA TYR A 109 9.19 -3.04 -6.18
C TYR A 109 8.62 -4.31 -5.55
N VAL A 110 9.34 -4.88 -4.56
CA VAL A 110 8.82 -5.98 -3.75
C VAL A 110 7.56 -5.55 -3.00
N GLY A 111 7.54 -4.33 -2.43
CA GLY A 111 6.36 -3.73 -1.82
C GLY A 111 5.16 -3.69 -2.76
N VAL A 112 5.32 -3.10 -3.93
CA VAL A 112 4.27 -2.99 -4.95
C VAL A 112 3.74 -4.36 -5.40
N VAL A 113 4.63 -5.36 -5.57
CA VAL A 113 4.19 -6.71 -5.94
C VAL A 113 3.33 -7.33 -4.83
N ILE A 114 3.73 -7.19 -3.56
CA ILE A 114 2.98 -7.75 -2.43
C ILE A 114 1.64 -7.03 -2.27
N SER A 115 1.59 -5.70 -2.45
CA SER A 115 0.34 -4.94 -2.39
C SER A 115 -0.63 -5.28 -3.53
N LEU A 116 -0.12 -5.56 -4.73
CA LEU A 116 -0.92 -6.10 -5.84
C LEU A 116 -1.48 -7.50 -5.54
N ILE A 117 -0.67 -8.39 -4.95
CA ILE A 117 -1.14 -9.71 -4.50
C ILE A 117 -2.26 -9.57 -3.47
N MET A 118 -2.15 -8.60 -2.55
CA MET A 118 -3.19 -8.34 -1.54
C MET A 118 -4.54 -7.96 -2.17
N ILE A 119 -4.55 -7.14 -3.24
CA ILE A 119 -5.78 -6.85 -4.00
C ILE A 119 -6.41 -8.15 -4.51
N PHE A 120 -5.60 -9.04 -5.08
CA PHE A 120 -6.10 -10.32 -5.61
C PHE A 120 -6.68 -11.22 -4.50
N VAL A 121 -6.01 -11.30 -3.35
CA VAL A 121 -6.51 -12.02 -2.17
C VAL A 121 -7.88 -11.48 -1.76
N TYR A 122 -8.05 -10.15 -1.72
CA TYR A 122 -9.32 -9.54 -1.38
C TYR A 122 -10.42 -9.88 -2.39
N LEU A 123 -10.12 -9.82 -3.69
CA LEU A 123 -11.08 -10.18 -4.75
C LEU A 123 -11.52 -11.64 -4.69
N CYS A 124 -10.62 -12.54 -4.29
CA CYS A 124 -10.85 -13.99 -4.29
C CYS A 124 -11.29 -14.56 -2.92
N ILE A 125 -11.34 -13.76 -1.85
CA ILE A 125 -11.59 -14.26 -0.49
C ILE A 125 -12.89 -15.08 -0.36
N ASP A 126 -13.93 -14.70 -1.10
CA ASP A 126 -15.22 -15.40 -1.09
C ASP A 126 -15.16 -16.78 -1.76
N LYS A 127 -14.19 -17.00 -2.65
CA LYS A 127 -13.93 -18.29 -3.27
C LYS A 127 -13.04 -19.18 -2.39
N ILE A 128 -12.10 -18.57 -1.68
CA ILE A 128 -11.11 -19.26 -0.82
C ILE A 128 -11.76 -19.74 0.46
N VAL A 129 -12.56 -18.89 1.09
CA VAL A 129 -13.25 -19.20 2.34
C VAL A 129 -14.74 -19.20 2.06
N LYS A 130 -15.31 -20.40 1.92
CA LYS A 130 -16.77 -20.56 1.93
C LYS A 130 -17.26 -20.23 3.34
N GLU A 131 -18.33 -19.44 3.41
CA GLU A 131 -18.98 -19.08 4.68
C GLU A 131 -19.55 -20.33 5.36
#